data_AF-A0AA95KMB9-F1
#
_entry.id   AF-A0AA95KMB9-F1
#
_cell.length_a   1.000
_cell.length_b   1.000
_cell.length_c   1.000
_cell.angle_alpha   90.00
_cell.angle_beta   90.00
_cell.angle_gamma   90.00
#
_symmetry.space_group_name_H-M   'P 1'
#
loop_
_entity.id
_entity.type
_entity.pdbx_description
1 polymer ?
#
loop_
_entity_poly.entity_id
_entity_poly.type
_entity_poly.pdbx_seq_one_letter_code
_entity_poly.pdbx_strand_id
1 'polypeptide(L)'
;MLEMMMNNVQENDVNILVSDYVFSTNQGNPQTASSDITKLFTNQLKTKDFTVAMFKYMVNFKGKYYPGGLSCNKPLPIYIWIFGKEKAVKHISELPFNSQNCGKFLLQKSKVVDFEINAKNKRMVKGNSIDVTKWNPERKQTYYEFNIKADLSSIMLDKNAIVDISKYKVAATSSSMYQLKEITPLKDGKYEFTIRTQKPSPSKLLISYPISTPQWVNDSNFSGSGIPSDSTTLNIKYLIDGVSKAFTNSGNNVDYFRIEVELK
;
A
#
# COMPACT_ATOMS: atom_id res chain seq x y z
N MET A 1 -13.59 19.58 -5.70
CA MET A 1 -14.18 18.53 -4.84
C MET A 1 -13.13 17.83 -3.98
N LEU A 2 -12.14 17.12 -4.55
CA LEU A 2 -11.09 16.43 -3.77
C LEU A 2 -10.28 17.39 -2.87
N GLU A 3 -9.90 18.56 -3.38
CA GLU A 3 -9.23 19.62 -2.60
C GLU A 3 -10.06 20.07 -1.39
N MET A 4 -11.35 20.31 -1.59
CA MET A 4 -12.26 20.72 -0.51
C MET A 4 -12.33 19.66 0.60
N MET A 5 -12.38 18.37 0.24
CA MET A 5 -12.39 17.30 1.23
C MET A 5 -11.09 17.24 2.03
N MET A 6 -9.94 17.36 1.37
CA MET A 6 -8.66 17.34 2.05
C MET A 6 -8.48 18.53 3.00
N ASN A 7 -8.97 19.72 2.62
CA ASN A 7 -8.94 20.89 3.48
C ASN A 7 -9.78 20.69 4.75
N ASN A 8 -10.89 19.96 4.66
CA ASN A 8 -11.81 19.70 5.76
C ASN A 8 -11.44 18.48 6.62
N VAL A 9 -10.37 17.74 6.31
CA VAL A 9 -9.89 16.67 7.21
C VAL A 9 -9.45 17.28 8.54
N GLN A 10 -10.22 17.03 9.60
CA GLN A 10 -9.89 17.33 10.99
C GLN A 10 -9.42 16.08 11.75
N GLU A 11 -9.00 16.27 13.00
CA GLU A 11 -8.33 15.25 13.79
C GLU A 11 -9.18 14.00 14.08
N ASN A 12 -10.51 14.14 14.18
CA ASN A 12 -11.43 13.05 14.50
C ASN A 12 -12.42 12.72 13.38
N ASP A 13 -12.22 13.26 12.18
CA ASP A 13 -13.18 13.13 11.09
C ASP A 13 -12.73 12.10 10.05
N VAL A 14 -13.71 11.40 9.50
CA VAL A 14 -13.55 10.60 8.30
C VAL A 14 -14.46 11.17 7.23
N ASN A 15 -13.89 11.48 6.07
CA ASN A 15 -14.61 11.93 4.91
C ASN A 15 -14.85 10.74 3.98
N ILE A 16 -16.09 10.51 3.59
CA ILE A 16 -16.48 9.46 2.65
C ILE A 16 -17.03 10.11 1.39
N LEU A 17 -16.41 9.81 0.25
CA LEU A 17 -16.92 10.17 -1.07
C LEU A 17 -17.38 8.91 -1.79
N VAL A 18 -18.62 8.95 -2.24
CA VAL A 18 -19.21 7.93 -3.11
C VAL A 18 -19.47 8.57 -4.46
N SER A 19 -18.86 8.05 -5.53
CA SER A 19 -19.01 8.59 -6.87
C SER A 19 -18.74 7.52 -7.92
N ASP A 20 -19.27 7.72 -9.13
CA ASP A 20 -18.86 6.95 -10.32
C ASP A 20 -17.44 7.29 -10.78
N TYR A 21 -16.90 8.42 -10.30
CA TYR A 21 -15.61 9.02 -10.63
C TYR A 21 -15.31 9.05 -12.12
N VAL A 22 -16.33 9.34 -12.95
CA VAL A 22 -16.10 9.64 -14.36
C VAL A 22 -15.14 10.83 -14.47
N PHE A 23 -13.91 10.55 -14.89
CA PHE A 23 -12.83 11.51 -14.86
C PHE A 23 -12.65 12.18 -16.23
N SER A 24 -13.29 13.33 -16.39
CA SER A 24 -13.05 14.23 -17.52
C SER A 24 -12.13 15.38 -17.11
N THR A 25 -11.30 15.85 -18.03
CA THR A 25 -10.40 16.98 -17.80
C THR A 25 -10.46 17.98 -18.95
N ASN A 26 -10.49 19.27 -18.60
CA ASN A 26 -10.41 20.37 -19.56
C ASN A 26 -8.98 20.58 -20.07
N GLN A 27 -7.99 19.88 -19.50
CA GLN A 27 -6.58 19.96 -19.90
C GLN A 27 -6.26 19.09 -21.14
N GLY A 28 -7.26 18.44 -21.74
CA GLY A 28 -7.13 17.56 -22.90
C GLY A 28 -6.45 16.22 -22.62
N ASN A 29 -5.37 16.20 -21.83
CA ASN A 29 -4.62 15.00 -21.45
C ASN A 29 -4.89 14.60 -19.98
N PRO A 30 -5.53 13.44 -19.71
CA PRO A 30 -5.73 12.91 -18.35
C PRO A 30 -4.43 12.76 -17.54
N GLN A 31 -3.29 12.56 -18.20
CA GLN A 31 -1.99 12.45 -17.55
C GLN A 31 -1.52 13.78 -16.93
N THR A 32 -1.86 14.92 -17.55
CA THR A 32 -1.59 16.25 -16.98
C THR A 32 -2.40 16.45 -15.71
N ALA A 33 -3.69 16.10 -15.74
CA ALA A 33 -4.56 16.21 -14.59
C ALA A 33 -4.12 15.30 -13.43
N SER A 34 -3.63 14.09 -13.74
CA SER A 34 -2.99 13.19 -12.77
C SER A 34 -1.80 13.84 -12.05
N SER A 35 -1.00 14.63 -12.76
CA SER A 35 0.15 15.36 -12.20
C SER A 35 -0.28 16.46 -11.24
N ASP A 36 -1.37 17.16 -11.54
CA ASP A 36 -1.92 18.19 -10.65
C ASP A 36 -2.58 17.59 -9.40
N ILE A 37 -3.28 16.45 -9.55
CA ILE A 37 -3.75 15.65 -8.41
C ILE A 37 -2.58 15.22 -7.53
N THR A 38 -1.47 14.76 -8.14
CA THR A 38 -0.25 14.38 -7.41
C THR A 38 0.27 15.53 -6.58
N LYS A 39 0.41 16.73 -7.16
CA LYS A 39 0.88 17.93 -6.45
C LYS A 39 -0.05 18.29 -5.29
N LEU A 40 -1.36 18.28 -5.54
CA LEU A 40 -2.38 18.62 -4.54
C LEU A 40 -2.28 17.70 -3.32
N PHE A 41 -2.28 16.37 -3.53
CA PHE A 41 -2.17 15.41 -2.44
C PHE A 41 -0.79 15.48 -1.76
N THR A 42 0.29 15.69 -2.51
CA THR A 42 1.65 15.82 -1.95
C THR A 42 1.73 17.00 -0.99
N ASN A 43 1.11 18.13 -1.34
CA ASN A 43 1.09 19.31 -0.46
C ASN A 43 0.29 19.07 0.82
N GLN A 44 -0.83 18.36 0.74
CA GLN A 44 -1.61 17.99 1.92
C GLN A 44 -0.84 17.02 2.82
N LEU A 45 -0.16 16.03 2.23
CA LEU A 45 0.69 15.08 2.96
C LEU A 45 1.90 15.73 3.65
N LYS A 46 2.31 16.95 3.29
CA LYS A 46 3.36 17.67 4.04
C LYS A 46 2.87 18.19 5.39
N THR A 47 1.61 18.57 5.49
CA THR A 47 1.05 19.27 6.66
C THR A 47 0.09 18.42 7.48
N LYS A 48 -0.49 17.39 6.86
CA LYS A 48 -1.45 16.48 7.50
C LYS A 48 -0.95 15.04 7.44
N ASP A 49 -1.26 14.30 8.49
CA ASP A 49 -1.16 12.84 8.46
C ASP A 49 -2.54 12.27 8.13
N PHE A 50 -2.69 11.76 6.92
CA PHE A 50 -3.94 11.15 6.48
C PHE A 50 -3.70 9.96 5.57
N THR A 51 -4.70 9.09 5.57
CA THR A 51 -4.76 7.79 4.91
C THR A 51 -5.93 7.82 3.93
N VAL A 52 -5.80 7.07 2.84
CA VAL A 52 -6.86 6.91 1.85
C VAL A 52 -7.21 5.43 1.72
N ALA A 53 -8.48 5.08 1.78
CA ALA A 53 -8.97 3.77 1.39
C ALA A 53 -9.91 3.93 0.20
N MET A 54 -9.68 3.15 -0.85
CA MET A 54 -10.48 3.15 -2.07
C MET A 54 -11.10 1.76 -2.24
N PHE A 55 -12.40 1.75 -2.51
CA PHE A 55 -13.17 0.56 -2.78
C PHE A 55 -13.89 0.70 -4.11
N LYS A 56 -14.00 -0.41 -4.84
CA LYS A 56 -14.78 -0.52 -6.07
C LYS A 56 -15.91 -1.53 -5.85
N TYR A 57 -17.12 -1.10 -6.17
CA TYR A 57 -18.31 -1.95 -6.16
C TYR A 57 -19.00 -1.88 -7.52
N MET A 58 -19.79 -2.91 -7.84
CA MET A 58 -20.64 -2.92 -9.03
C MET A 58 -22.07 -2.58 -8.66
N VAL A 59 -22.70 -1.70 -9.44
CA VAL A 59 -24.11 -1.34 -9.31
C VAL A 59 -24.83 -1.51 -10.63
N ASN A 60 -26.10 -1.89 -10.59
CA ASN A 60 -26.96 -1.92 -11.78
C ASN A 60 -27.42 -0.50 -12.09
N PHE A 61 -26.71 0.18 -13.00
CA PHE A 61 -27.01 1.56 -13.35
C PHE A 61 -28.09 1.63 -14.44
N LYS A 62 -29.13 2.42 -14.20
CA LYS A 62 -30.14 2.78 -15.20
C LYS A 62 -30.35 4.29 -15.17
N GLY A 63 -29.87 4.99 -16.19
CA GLY A 63 -29.93 6.45 -16.21
C GLY A 63 -29.16 7.09 -17.36
N LYS A 64 -28.79 8.35 -17.16
CA LYS A 64 -27.98 9.13 -18.10
C LYS A 64 -26.51 9.07 -17.69
N TYR A 65 -25.66 8.53 -18.55
CA TYR A 65 -24.22 8.46 -18.35
C TYR A 65 -23.55 9.72 -18.92
N TYR A 66 -22.64 10.30 -18.14
CA TYR A 66 -21.86 11.49 -18.52
C TYR A 66 -20.39 11.11 -18.75
N PRO A 67 -19.66 11.83 -19.62
CA PRO A 67 -20.09 13.00 -20.39
C PRO A 67 -21.03 12.65 -21.55
N GLY A 68 -21.94 13.57 -21.90
CA GLY A 68 -22.81 13.45 -23.09
C GLY A 68 -24.26 13.01 -22.83
N GLY A 69 -24.63 12.61 -21.61
CA GLY A 69 -26.03 12.30 -21.27
C GLY A 69 -26.61 11.09 -22.04
N LEU A 70 -25.78 10.08 -22.28
CA LEU A 70 -26.16 8.88 -23.04
C LEU A 70 -27.06 7.98 -22.20
N SER A 71 -28.10 7.41 -22.81
CA SER A 71 -28.95 6.44 -22.13
C SER A 71 -28.17 5.16 -21.84
N CYS A 72 -28.12 4.75 -20.57
CA CYS A 72 -27.35 3.59 -20.12
C CYS A 72 -28.19 2.75 -19.17
N ASN A 73 -28.18 1.44 -19.37
CA ASN A 73 -28.84 0.45 -18.53
C ASN A 73 -27.98 -0.80 -18.44
N LYS A 74 -26.96 -0.78 -17.56
CA LYS A 74 -25.99 -1.87 -17.41
C LYS A 74 -25.20 -1.78 -16.09
N PRO A 75 -24.47 -2.83 -15.71
CA PRO A 75 -23.59 -2.79 -14.55
C PRO A 75 -22.44 -1.78 -14.74
N LEU A 76 -22.36 -0.78 -13.88
CA LEU A 76 -21.26 0.18 -13.83
C LEU A 76 -20.62 0.18 -12.44
N PRO A 77 -19.32 0.50 -12.34
CA PRO A 77 -18.67 0.61 -11.06
C PRO A 77 -19.10 1.88 -10.31
N ILE A 78 -19.14 1.79 -8.99
CA ILE A 78 -19.16 2.92 -8.07
C ILE A 78 -17.96 2.79 -7.16
N TYR A 79 -17.31 3.91 -6.84
CA TYR A 79 -16.18 3.91 -5.94
C TYR A 79 -16.51 4.63 -4.64
N ILE A 80 -16.00 4.07 -3.55
CA ILE A 80 -16.06 4.67 -2.23
C ILE A 80 -14.63 5.02 -1.84
N TRP A 81 -14.36 6.29 -1.65
CA TRP A 81 -13.08 6.76 -1.14
C TRP A 81 -13.28 7.29 0.26
N ILE A 82 -12.38 6.89 1.15
CA ILE A 82 -12.42 7.21 2.57
C ILE A 82 -11.11 7.91 2.91
N PHE A 83 -11.21 9.10 3.49
CA PHE A 83 -10.07 9.94 3.85
C PHE A 83 -10.13 10.30 5.32
N GLY A 84 -9.01 10.25 6.03
CA GLY A 84 -8.94 10.66 7.42
C GLY A 84 -7.67 10.16 8.08
N LYS A 85 -7.62 10.23 9.42
CA LYS A 85 -6.52 9.63 10.17
C LYS A 85 -6.51 8.12 10.04
N GLU A 86 -5.30 7.55 10.06
CA GLU A 86 -5.07 6.12 9.85
C GLU A 86 -5.96 5.21 10.69
N LYS A 87 -6.03 5.41 12.01
CA LYS A 87 -6.83 4.56 12.90
C LYS A 87 -8.31 4.53 12.50
N ALA A 88 -8.86 5.69 12.14
CA ALA A 88 -10.27 5.82 11.79
C ALA A 88 -10.55 5.21 10.40
N VAL A 89 -9.68 5.47 9.42
CA VAL A 89 -9.79 4.88 8.08
C VAL A 89 -9.62 3.35 8.14
N LYS A 90 -8.66 2.85 8.94
CA LYS A 90 -8.42 1.43 9.13
C LYS A 90 -9.66 0.72 9.68
N HIS A 91 -10.22 1.26 10.76
CA HIS A 91 -11.44 0.72 11.38
C HIS A 91 -12.58 0.61 10.36
N ILE A 92 -12.85 1.67 9.60
CA ILE A 92 -13.93 1.66 8.60
C ILE A 92 -13.61 0.69 7.45
N SER A 93 -12.34 0.58 7.04
CA SER A 93 -11.91 -0.31 5.96
C SER A 93 -12.02 -1.81 6.27
N GLU A 94 -12.15 -2.15 7.55
CA GLU A 94 -12.30 -3.51 8.08
C GLU A 94 -13.76 -3.86 8.40
N LEU A 95 -14.68 -2.89 8.33
CA LEU A 95 -16.10 -3.16 8.54
C LEU A 95 -16.62 -4.18 7.51
N PRO A 96 -17.51 -5.09 7.92
CA PRO A 96 -18.09 -6.07 7.01
C PRO A 96 -19.02 -5.36 6.03
N PHE A 97 -18.63 -5.35 4.75
CA PHE A 97 -19.51 -4.93 3.66
C PHE A 97 -20.09 -6.18 2.99
N ASN A 98 -21.41 -6.33 3.05
CA ASN A 98 -22.14 -7.47 2.45
C ASN A 98 -22.22 -7.41 0.91
N SER A 99 -21.64 -6.39 0.29
CA SER A 99 -21.55 -6.25 -1.16
C SER A 99 -20.26 -6.85 -1.70
N GLN A 100 -20.33 -7.45 -2.89
CA GLN A 100 -19.15 -7.99 -3.56
C GLN A 100 -18.20 -6.86 -3.97
N ASN A 101 -17.26 -6.53 -3.09
CA ASN A 101 -16.15 -5.63 -3.37
C ASN A 101 -15.29 -6.25 -4.48
N CYS A 102 -15.14 -5.53 -5.59
CA CYS A 102 -14.35 -5.98 -6.74
C CYS A 102 -13.02 -5.23 -6.90
N GLY A 103 -12.64 -4.39 -5.93
CA GLY A 103 -11.33 -3.75 -5.88
C GLY A 103 -11.11 -2.99 -4.57
N LYS A 104 -9.99 -3.26 -3.89
CA LYS A 104 -9.54 -2.53 -2.69
C LYS A 104 -8.16 -1.95 -2.95
N PHE A 105 -7.94 -0.70 -2.54
CA PHE A 105 -6.62 -0.08 -2.53
C PHE A 105 -6.51 0.86 -1.33
N LEU A 106 -5.54 0.60 -0.47
CA LEU A 106 -5.28 1.39 0.72
C LEU A 106 -3.99 2.18 0.53
N LEU A 107 -3.89 3.40 1.03
CA LEU A 107 -2.73 4.26 0.87
C LEU A 107 -2.46 4.97 2.20
N GLN A 108 -1.20 4.90 2.64
CA GLN A 108 -0.70 5.59 3.82
C GLN A 108 0.70 6.11 3.55
N LYS A 109 1.18 7.03 4.40
CA LYS A 109 2.61 7.34 4.43
C LYS A 109 3.41 6.13 4.86
N SER A 110 4.62 6.03 4.32
CA SER A 110 5.58 5.03 4.77
C SER A 110 5.81 5.10 6.27
N LYS A 111 6.00 3.92 6.89
CA LYS A 111 6.50 3.81 8.27
C LYS A 111 7.77 3.00 8.38
N VAL A 112 8.63 3.37 9.32
CA VAL A 112 9.65 2.45 9.84
C VAL A 112 8.97 1.67 10.97
N VAL A 113 9.03 0.35 10.88
CA VAL A 113 8.31 -0.54 11.80
C VAL A 113 9.25 -1.04 12.87
N ASP A 114 8.79 -0.96 14.12
CA ASP A 114 9.47 -1.56 15.25
C ASP A 114 9.46 -3.09 15.16
N PHE A 115 10.56 -3.69 15.57
CA PHE A 115 10.74 -5.13 15.50
C PHE A 115 11.58 -5.67 16.63
N GLU A 116 11.48 -6.99 16.81
CA GLU A 116 12.33 -7.79 17.69
C GLU A 116 13.00 -8.89 16.89
N ILE A 117 14.27 -9.17 17.19
CA ILE A 117 15.02 -10.25 16.54
C ILE A 117 14.98 -11.51 17.40
N ASN A 118 14.70 -12.64 16.75
CA ASN A 118 14.86 -13.95 17.34
C ASN A 118 15.75 -14.81 16.44
N ALA A 119 16.88 -15.28 16.96
CA ALA A 119 17.79 -16.17 16.23
C ALA A 119 18.08 -17.42 17.06
N LYS A 120 18.30 -18.55 16.38
CA LYS A 120 18.67 -19.82 17.05
C LYS A 120 19.90 -19.64 17.96
N ASN A 121 20.90 -18.88 17.50
CA ASN A 121 22.05 -18.51 18.30
C ASN A 121 21.82 -17.17 19.02
N LYS A 122 21.25 -17.21 20.23
CA LYS A 122 21.00 -16.02 21.05
C LYS A 122 22.24 -15.16 21.31
N ARG A 123 23.46 -15.71 21.25
CA ARG A 123 24.71 -14.94 21.44
C ARG A 123 24.99 -13.94 20.33
N MET A 124 24.37 -14.14 19.16
CA MET A 124 24.43 -13.23 18.02
C MET A 124 23.45 -12.06 18.17
N VAL A 125 22.39 -12.18 18.98
CA VAL A 125 21.40 -11.11 19.13
C VAL A 125 21.88 -10.10 20.17
N LYS A 126 21.93 -8.83 19.79
CA LYS A 126 22.21 -7.68 20.68
C LYS A 126 21.14 -6.62 20.46
N GLY A 127 20.05 -6.69 21.25
CA GLY A 127 18.86 -5.87 21.01
C GLY A 127 18.31 -6.11 19.61
N ASN A 128 18.17 -5.05 18.82
CA ASN A 128 17.67 -5.10 17.43
C ASN A 128 18.78 -5.25 16.38
N SER A 129 19.93 -5.80 16.79
CA SER A 129 21.05 -6.07 15.89
C SER A 129 21.54 -7.52 16.00
N ILE A 130 22.19 -8.00 14.94
CA ILE A 130 22.80 -9.33 14.86
C ILE A 130 24.30 -9.19 14.68
N ASP A 131 25.06 -9.70 15.62
CA ASP A 131 26.52 -9.84 15.58
C ASP A 131 26.89 -11.06 14.72
N VAL A 132 27.13 -10.84 13.43
CA VAL A 132 27.43 -11.87 12.43
C VAL A 132 28.83 -12.45 12.59
N THR A 133 29.74 -11.75 13.29
CA THR A 133 31.08 -12.26 13.60
C THR A 133 31.03 -13.51 14.50
N LYS A 134 29.94 -13.68 15.24
CA LYS A 134 29.67 -14.84 16.10
C LYS A 134 28.94 -15.97 15.37
N TRP A 135 28.73 -15.84 14.06
CA TRP A 135 28.20 -16.94 13.27
C TRP A 135 29.25 -18.04 13.17
N ASN A 136 28.91 -19.20 13.72
CA ASN A 136 29.70 -20.41 13.55
C ASN A 136 28.80 -21.47 12.91
N PRO A 137 28.96 -21.76 11.61
CA PRO A 137 28.12 -22.75 10.94
C PRO A 137 28.30 -24.12 11.60
N GLU A 138 27.20 -24.74 12.04
CA GLU A 138 27.23 -26.16 12.43
C GLU A 138 27.64 -27.00 11.21
N ARG A 139 28.32 -28.13 11.41
CA ARG A 139 28.93 -28.96 10.33
C ARG A 139 28.01 -29.34 9.17
N LYS A 140 26.68 -29.23 9.33
CA LYS A 140 25.67 -29.54 8.30
C LYS A 140 24.85 -28.33 7.83
N GLN A 141 25.02 -27.15 8.43
CA GLN A 141 24.18 -25.99 8.17
C GLN A 141 24.87 -25.06 7.15
N THR A 142 24.37 -25.05 5.92
CA THR A 142 24.92 -24.28 4.79
C THR A 142 24.40 -22.84 4.69
N TYR A 143 23.58 -22.42 5.64
CA TYR A 143 22.96 -21.11 5.67
C TYR A 143 22.73 -20.64 7.12
N TYR A 144 22.60 -19.32 7.27
CA TYR A 144 22.16 -18.66 8.49
C TYR A 144 20.71 -18.20 8.33
N GLU A 145 19.92 -18.39 9.38
CA GLU A 145 18.55 -17.89 9.48
C GLU A 145 18.32 -17.17 10.79
N PHE A 146 17.51 -16.12 10.70
CA PHE A 146 16.99 -15.40 11.84
C PHE A 146 15.59 -14.90 11.54
N ASN A 147 14.82 -14.71 12.60
CA ASN A 147 13.44 -14.27 12.55
C ASN A 147 13.35 -12.84 13.04
N ILE A 148 12.49 -12.06 12.40
CA ILE A 148 12.14 -10.71 12.80
C ILE A 148 10.66 -10.69 13.12
N LYS A 149 10.29 -10.36 14.36
CA LYS A 149 8.90 -10.13 14.74
C LYS A 149 8.61 -8.66 14.62
N ALA A 150 7.74 -8.29 13.69
CA ALA A 150 7.36 -6.91 13.40
C ALA A 150 5.89 -6.67 13.73
N ASP A 151 5.59 -5.50 14.28
CA ASP A 151 4.21 -5.06 14.51
C ASP A 151 3.68 -4.30 13.30
N LEU A 152 2.77 -4.94 12.55
CA LEU A 152 2.13 -4.37 11.38
C LEU A 152 0.67 -3.98 11.65
N SER A 153 0.25 -3.92 12.91
CA SER A 153 -1.12 -3.57 13.31
C SER A 153 -1.54 -2.18 12.87
N SER A 154 -0.60 -1.27 12.59
CA SER A 154 -0.87 0.06 12.06
C SER A 154 -0.70 0.17 10.54
N ILE A 155 -0.25 -0.89 9.87
CA ILE A 155 -0.06 -0.88 8.40
C ILE A 155 -1.39 -1.15 7.70
N MET A 156 -1.65 -0.39 6.64
CA MET A 156 -2.81 -0.39 5.77
C MET A 156 -2.59 -1.37 4.60
N LEU A 157 -2.37 -2.63 4.95
CA LEU A 157 -2.28 -3.74 4.00
C LEU A 157 -3.15 -4.89 4.51
N ASP A 158 -3.79 -5.59 3.58
CA ASP A 158 -4.54 -6.80 3.92
C ASP A 158 -3.59 -7.93 4.32
N LYS A 159 -4.05 -8.82 5.20
CA LYS A 159 -3.26 -9.97 5.68
C LYS A 159 -2.67 -10.80 4.54
N ASN A 160 -3.45 -11.05 3.49
CA ASN A 160 -3.01 -11.82 2.32
C ASN A 160 -1.90 -11.12 1.54
N ALA A 161 -1.93 -9.79 1.48
CA ALA A 161 -0.86 -9.01 0.86
C ALA A 161 0.42 -9.04 1.71
N ILE A 162 0.29 -8.94 3.03
CA ILE A 162 1.44 -8.98 3.95
C ILE A 162 2.21 -10.30 3.85
N VAL A 163 1.52 -11.44 3.72
CA VAL A 163 2.19 -12.76 3.66
C VAL A 163 2.75 -13.12 2.27
N ASP A 164 2.46 -12.33 1.24
CA ASP A 164 2.99 -12.55 -0.11
C ASP A 164 4.45 -12.05 -0.21
N ILE A 165 5.39 -12.97 0.02
CA ILE A 165 6.84 -12.69 -0.02
C ILE A 165 7.32 -12.12 -1.36
N SER A 166 6.60 -12.39 -2.47
CA SER A 166 7.00 -11.92 -3.81
C SER A 166 6.89 -10.41 -3.98
N LYS A 167 6.13 -9.75 -3.09
CA LYS A 167 5.94 -8.30 -3.11
C LYS A 167 7.06 -7.53 -2.42
N TYR A 168 7.89 -8.19 -1.62
CA TYR A 168 8.90 -7.54 -0.81
C TYR A 168 10.19 -7.27 -1.58
N LYS A 169 10.85 -6.17 -1.22
CA LYS A 169 12.24 -5.90 -1.59
C LYS A 169 13.13 -6.12 -0.38
N VAL A 170 14.18 -6.92 -0.56
CA VAL A 170 15.22 -7.17 0.43
C VAL A 170 16.53 -6.67 -0.13
N ALA A 171 17.13 -5.69 0.54
CA ALA A 171 18.39 -5.06 0.13
C ALA A 171 19.39 -5.06 1.30
N ALA A 172 20.65 -5.33 1.01
CA ALA A 172 21.73 -5.24 1.98
C ALA A 172 22.86 -4.35 1.43
N THR A 173 23.57 -3.65 2.32
CA THR A 173 24.72 -2.83 1.92
C THR A 173 25.97 -3.66 1.57
N SER A 174 25.99 -4.93 1.97
CA SER A 174 27.06 -5.90 1.63
C SER A 174 26.74 -6.65 0.33
N SER A 175 27.74 -7.35 -0.21
CA SER A 175 27.53 -8.33 -1.29
C SER A 175 26.84 -9.63 -0.87
N SER A 176 26.60 -9.85 0.43
CA SER A 176 25.85 -11.00 0.91
C SER A 176 24.39 -10.93 0.46
N MET A 177 23.91 -12.02 -0.13
CA MET A 177 22.52 -12.15 -0.55
C MET A 177 21.65 -12.58 0.62
N TYR A 178 20.67 -11.75 0.97
CA TYR A 178 19.63 -12.06 1.95
C TYR A 178 18.31 -12.28 1.23
N GLN A 179 17.53 -13.25 1.70
CA GLN A 179 16.26 -13.62 1.12
C GLN A 179 15.20 -13.72 2.21
N LEU A 180 14.00 -13.22 1.91
CA LEU A 180 12.83 -13.46 2.73
C LEU A 180 12.30 -14.86 2.41
N LYS A 181 12.37 -15.76 3.38
CA LYS A 181 12.03 -17.18 3.21
C LYS A 181 10.55 -17.44 3.45
N GLU A 182 10.00 -16.81 4.47
CA GLU A 182 8.62 -16.99 4.93
C GLU A 182 8.16 -15.78 5.73
N ILE A 183 6.85 -15.54 5.73
CA ILE A 183 6.18 -14.63 6.65
C ILE A 183 5.05 -15.39 7.35
N THR A 184 5.13 -15.52 8.67
CA THR A 184 4.14 -16.23 9.47
C THR A 184 3.30 -15.20 10.26
N PRO A 185 1.96 -15.17 10.08
CA PRO A 185 1.11 -14.28 10.87
C PRO A 185 1.06 -14.73 12.34
N LEU A 186 1.19 -13.77 13.25
CA LEU A 186 1.02 -13.94 14.69
C LEU A 186 -0.29 -13.29 15.15
N LYS A 187 -0.49 -13.22 16.48
CA LYS A 187 -1.62 -12.50 17.08
C LYS A 187 -1.43 -10.98 16.98
N ASP A 188 -2.54 -10.24 17.11
CA ASP A 188 -2.56 -8.79 17.30
C ASP A 188 -1.85 -7.97 16.20
N GLY A 189 -1.92 -8.44 14.95
CA GLY A 189 -1.31 -7.75 13.81
C GLY A 189 0.21 -7.85 13.72
N LYS A 190 0.82 -8.72 14.52
CA LYS A 190 2.26 -9.02 14.45
C LYS A 190 2.54 -10.11 13.42
N TYR A 191 3.73 -10.06 12.83
CA TYR A 191 4.18 -11.01 11.82
C TYR A 191 5.63 -11.40 12.08
N GLU A 192 5.96 -12.68 11.89
CA GLU A 192 7.33 -13.18 11.95
C GLU A 192 7.88 -13.35 10.53
N PHE A 193 8.96 -12.63 10.22
CA PHE A 193 9.68 -12.68 8.95
C PHE A 193 10.92 -13.56 9.12
N THR A 194 11.01 -14.64 8.36
CA THR A 194 12.19 -15.52 8.36
C THR A 194 13.15 -15.08 7.27
N ILE A 195 14.34 -14.61 7.66
CA ILE A 195 15.39 -14.17 6.74
C ILE A 195 16.47 -15.24 6.65
N ARG A 196 16.87 -15.58 5.42
CA ARG A 196 17.93 -16.55 5.13
C ARG A 196 19.07 -15.89 4.35
N THR A 197 20.30 -16.27 4.68
CA THR A 197 21.49 -15.99 3.87
C THR A 197 22.47 -17.16 3.93
N GLN A 198 23.27 -17.36 2.87
CA GLN A 198 24.33 -18.38 2.88
C GLN A 198 25.57 -17.94 3.67
N LYS A 199 25.87 -16.64 3.63
CA LYS A 199 27.08 -16.08 4.25
C LYS A 199 26.72 -14.73 4.88
N PRO A 200 26.33 -14.70 6.16
CA PRO A 200 26.06 -13.45 6.83
C PRO A 200 27.32 -12.58 6.87
N SER A 201 27.15 -11.28 6.70
CA SER A 201 28.23 -10.29 6.75
C SER A 201 27.72 -8.97 7.33
N PRO A 202 28.62 -8.15 7.89
CA PRO A 202 28.24 -6.86 8.46
C PRO A 202 27.58 -5.98 7.40
N SER A 203 26.37 -5.52 7.68
CA SER A 203 25.55 -4.77 6.72
C SER A 203 24.34 -4.11 7.39
N LYS A 204 23.73 -3.17 6.67
CA LYS A 204 22.36 -2.73 6.95
C LYS A 204 21.44 -3.49 6.02
N LEU A 205 20.54 -4.30 6.58
CA LEU A 205 19.51 -5.03 5.86
C LEU A 205 18.21 -4.22 5.89
N LEU A 206 17.69 -3.90 4.72
CA LEU A 206 16.41 -3.25 4.52
C LEU A 206 15.41 -4.26 3.93
N ILE A 207 14.31 -4.48 4.65
CA ILE A 207 13.15 -5.22 4.15
C ILE A 207 12.02 -4.20 3.97
N SER A 208 11.42 -4.16 2.79
CA SER A 208 10.44 -3.13 2.43
C SER A 208 9.31 -3.69 1.59
N TYR A 209 8.11 -3.10 1.74
CA TYR A 209 6.94 -3.42 0.93
C TYR A 209 6.56 -2.20 0.07
N PRO A 210 6.81 -2.21 -1.25
CA PRO A 210 6.54 -1.08 -2.13
C PRO A 210 5.04 -0.83 -2.32
N ILE A 211 4.66 0.44 -2.38
CA ILE A 211 3.35 0.88 -2.87
C ILE A 211 3.30 0.62 -4.37
N SER A 212 2.30 -0.15 -4.80
CA SER A 212 2.02 -0.41 -6.21
C SER A 212 0.52 -0.25 -6.45
N THR A 213 0.18 0.39 -7.57
CA THR A 213 -1.21 0.48 -8.03
C THR A 213 -1.71 -0.94 -8.34
N PRO A 214 -2.81 -1.41 -7.72
CA PRO A 214 -3.36 -2.74 -7.98
C PRO A 214 -3.84 -2.90 -9.42
N GLN A 215 -3.77 -4.12 -9.95
CA GLN A 215 -4.17 -4.42 -11.33
C GLN A 215 -5.63 -4.03 -11.62
N TRP A 216 -6.54 -4.17 -10.66
CA TRP A 216 -7.95 -3.80 -10.84
C TRP A 216 -8.12 -2.33 -11.25
N VAL A 217 -7.21 -1.43 -10.86
CA VAL A 217 -7.26 -0.01 -11.25
C VAL A 217 -7.05 0.13 -12.76
N ASN A 218 -6.09 -0.61 -13.31
CA ASN A 218 -5.83 -0.64 -14.75
C ASN A 218 -7.01 -1.27 -15.49
N ASP A 219 -7.50 -2.41 -15.00
CA ASP A 219 -8.61 -3.14 -15.60
C ASP A 219 -9.92 -2.33 -15.57
N SER A 220 -10.05 -1.41 -14.62
CA SER A 220 -11.21 -0.52 -14.50
C SER A 220 -11.15 0.70 -15.41
N ASN A 221 -10.07 0.92 -16.16
CA ASN A 221 -9.91 2.14 -16.92
C ASN A 221 -10.48 2.03 -18.34
N PHE A 222 -11.43 2.89 -18.64
CA PHE A 222 -11.86 3.17 -20.00
C PHE A 222 -11.23 4.45 -20.52
N SER A 223 -10.71 4.45 -21.75
CA SER A 223 -10.22 5.65 -22.43
C SER A 223 -10.95 5.78 -23.76
N GLY A 224 -11.72 6.85 -23.95
CA GLY A 224 -12.48 7.08 -25.17
C GLY A 224 -13.69 7.97 -24.96
N SER A 225 -14.54 8.04 -25.98
CA SER A 225 -15.85 8.67 -25.92
C SER A 225 -16.96 7.60 -25.80
N GLY A 226 -18.11 7.99 -25.25
CA GLY A 226 -19.28 7.11 -25.16
C GLY A 226 -19.44 6.41 -23.82
N ILE A 227 -20.26 5.36 -23.82
CA ILE A 227 -20.53 4.54 -22.64
C ILE A 227 -19.34 3.56 -22.46
N PRO A 228 -18.70 3.53 -21.27
CA PRO A 228 -17.56 2.65 -21.00
C PRO A 228 -17.97 1.18 -21.12
N SER A 229 -17.03 0.25 -21.27
CA SER A 229 -17.31 -1.19 -21.17
C SER A 229 -17.73 -1.56 -19.75
N ASP A 230 -18.31 -2.74 -19.56
CA ASP A 230 -18.77 -3.20 -18.25
C ASP A 230 -17.61 -3.19 -17.24
N SER A 231 -17.90 -2.79 -16.00
CA SER A 231 -16.90 -2.71 -14.91
C SER A 231 -15.79 -1.66 -15.10
N THR A 232 -15.89 -0.79 -16.11
CA THR A 232 -14.90 0.28 -16.36
C THR A 232 -15.47 1.68 -16.20
N THR A 233 -14.60 2.64 -15.91
CA THR A 233 -14.88 4.07 -15.74
C THR A 233 -13.91 4.89 -16.56
N LEU A 234 -14.41 5.96 -17.17
CA LEU A 234 -13.61 6.88 -17.96
C LEU A 234 -12.45 7.45 -17.15
N ASN A 235 -11.22 7.19 -17.61
CA ASN A 235 -9.95 7.71 -17.12
C ASN A 235 -9.66 7.51 -15.61
N ILE A 236 -10.35 6.59 -14.94
CA ILE A 236 -10.23 6.41 -13.48
C ILE A 236 -8.80 6.11 -13.03
N LYS A 237 -7.99 5.41 -13.84
CA LYS A 237 -6.61 5.11 -13.45
C LYS A 237 -5.79 6.37 -13.23
N TYR A 238 -6.00 7.40 -14.04
CA TYR A 238 -5.20 8.63 -13.96
C TYR A 238 -5.46 9.38 -12.66
N LEU A 239 -6.70 9.33 -12.20
CA LEU A 239 -7.10 9.87 -10.91
C LEU A 239 -6.46 9.08 -9.76
N ILE A 240 -6.60 7.76 -9.74
CA ILE A 240 -6.04 6.90 -8.68
C ILE A 240 -4.51 6.94 -8.67
N ASP A 241 -3.87 6.88 -9.84
CA ASP A 241 -2.42 6.96 -9.97
C ASP A 241 -1.87 8.31 -9.51
N GLY A 242 -2.61 9.40 -9.74
CA GLY A 242 -2.22 10.72 -9.25
C GLY A 242 -2.15 10.75 -7.72
N VAL A 243 -3.11 10.10 -7.06
CA VAL A 243 -3.12 9.97 -5.60
C VAL A 243 -2.02 9.03 -5.12
N SER A 244 -1.91 7.84 -5.71
CA SER A 244 -0.87 6.84 -5.39
C SER A 244 0.54 7.44 -5.48
N LYS A 245 0.83 8.18 -6.56
CA LYS A 245 2.11 8.87 -6.76
C LYS A 245 2.40 9.92 -5.68
N ALA A 246 1.38 10.57 -5.13
CA ALA A 246 1.59 11.53 -4.05
C ALA A 246 2.12 10.86 -2.79
N PHE A 247 1.65 9.65 -2.47
CA PHE A 247 2.16 8.87 -1.34
C PHE A 247 3.58 8.38 -1.57
N THR A 248 3.94 8.01 -2.79
CA THR A 248 5.32 7.59 -3.13
C THR A 248 6.31 8.76 -3.21
N ASN A 249 5.82 9.96 -3.56
CA ASN A 249 6.63 11.18 -3.62
C ASN A 249 6.82 11.82 -2.22
N SER A 250 5.85 11.63 -1.34
CA SER A 250 5.89 12.16 0.03
C SER A 250 7.05 11.52 0.80
N GLY A 251 8.08 12.30 1.13
CA GLY A 251 9.25 11.84 1.88
C GLY A 251 10.24 10.99 1.07
N ASN A 252 10.16 11.04 -0.27
CA ASN A 252 11.00 10.24 -1.18
C ASN A 252 10.97 8.74 -0.86
N ASN A 253 9.83 8.24 -0.38
CA ASN A 253 9.67 6.82 -0.13
C ASN A 253 8.51 6.21 -0.89
N VAL A 254 8.82 5.15 -1.61
CA VAL A 254 7.88 4.37 -2.41
C VAL A 254 7.25 3.21 -1.66
N ASP A 255 7.53 3.03 -0.37
CA ASP A 255 7.10 1.85 0.42
C ASP A 255 5.97 2.17 1.42
N TYR A 256 5.11 1.18 1.70
CA TYR A 256 4.17 1.22 2.82
C TYR A 256 4.91 1.18 4.15
N PHE A 257 5.92 0.32 4.24
CA PHE A 257 6.76 0.22 5.43
C PHE A 257 8.15 -0.31 5.12
N ARG A 258 9.05 -0.09 6.09
CA ARG A 258 10.42 -0.57 6.11
C ARG A 258 10.76 -1.18 7.47
N ILE A 259 11.54 -2.25 7.43
CA ILE A 259 12.21 -2.84 8.59
C ILE A 259 13.71 -2.73 8.32
N GLU A 260 14.43 -2.04 9.21
CA GLU A 260 15.86 -1.77 9.07
C GLU A 260 16.63 -2.53 10.15
N VAL A 261 17.32 -3.60 9.74
CA VAL A 261 18.08 -4.48 10.65
C VAL A 261 19.57 -4.23 10.51
N GLU A 262 20.23 -4.04 11.65
CA GLU A 262 21.68 -3.87 11.69
C GLU A 262 22.38 -5.23 11.91
N LEU A 263 23.27 -5.59 10.98
CA LEU A 263 24.14 -6.76 11.05
C LEU A 263 25.57 -6.25 11.32
N LYS A 264 26.15 -6.59 12.47
CA LYS A 264 27.46 -6.12 12.95
C LYS A 264 28.51 -7.21 12.85
#